data_AF-A0A2G9S4E5-F1
#
_entry.id   AF-A0A2G9S4E5-F1
#
_cell.length_a   1.000
_cell.length_b   1.000
_cell.length_c   1.000
_cell.angle_alpha   90.00
_cell.angle_beta   90.00
_cell.angle_gamma   90.00
#
_symmetry.space_group_name_H-M   'P 1'
#
loop_
_entity.id
_entity.type
_entity.pdbx_description
1 polymer ?
#
loop_
_entity_poly.entity_id
_entity_poly.type
_entity_poly.pdbx_seq_one_letter_code
_entity_poly.pdbx_strand_id
1 'polypeptide(L)'
;MLSDDQLIMGVEIHCEEKGRCPASCHLCRRAGKEQVSPIPVLLEINRITPLYNLIQDNSTREVFKNAFMSLYWCTGKGEVIDDWCRCDLTAFDENGLPNCSPLPPPVFRLSPNMEPSSNVVALEWLDVQAAIGTKVSDYILHHKKVDEYTDTELYTGESLSLTDDLLSGLGTACISAGRSHGGSTDKNLYSVIFKCLEADSLYKFTLIAVDTHGRHSAQSLVTLRTACSLVDDGKAEEIADRIYTLYNGYTSGKEQQIAYNTLMEVSASMLLRVQHHYNALYEKFGDFVWRSEDELGPRKAHLVLRRLEKVSSHCSGLLRSAHIQRRIDNIPYLICHSEDLRTSGFVLYSILKDSKFTCEEKMVSMPRNTYGDSKGR
;
A
#
# COMPACT_ATOMS: atom_id res chain seq x y z
N MET A 1 22.50 26.12 -3.42
CA MET A 1 22.64 27.59 -3.51
C MET A 1 23.73 28.00 -4.48
N LEU A 2 24.91 27.35 -4.47
CA LEU A 2 25.97 27.58 -5.47
C LEU A 2 25.89 26.61 -6.67
N SER A 3 25.32 25.43 -6.45
CA SER A 3 24.97 24.44 -7.47
C SER A 3 23.46 24.16 -7.40
N ASP A 4 22.92 23.69 -8.53
CA ASP A 4 21.51 23.39 -8.74
C ASP A 4 21.26 21.89 -8.52
N ASP A 5 21.38 21.06 -9.57
CA ASP A 5 21.06 19.64 -9.49
C ASP A 5 22.29 18.78 -9.17
N GLN A 6 22.25 18.12 -8.01
CA GLN A 6 23.25 17.16 -7.54
C GLN A 6 22.57 16.00 -6.81
N LEU A 7 23.33 14.96 -6.45
CA LEU A 7 22.83 13.77 -5.73
C LEU A 7 22.09 14.10 -4.41
N ILE A 8 22.32 15.29 -3.82
CA ILE A 8 21.72 15.75 -2.57
C ILE A 8 20.33 16.40 -2.81
N MET A 9 19.92 16.54 -4.08
CA MET A 9 18.59 17.02 -4.45
C MET A 9 17.51 16.13 -3.81
N GLY A 10 16.57 16.75 -3.10
CA GLY A 10 15.48 16.06 -2.40
C GLY A 10 15.82 15.59 -0.97
N VAL A 11 17.04 15.81 -0.47
CA VAL A 11 17.38 15.54 0.93
C VAL A 11 16.84 16.66 1.83
N GLU A 12 15.96 16.29 2.76
CA GLU A 12 15.44 17.19 3.79
C GLU A 12 15.90 16.75 5.19
N ILE A 13 16.26 17.73 6.03
CA ILE A 13 16.67 17.49 7.42
C ILE A 13 15.71 18.23 8.35
N HIS A 14 14.90 17.47 9.09
CA HIS A 14 13.99 17.98 10.11
C HIS A 14 14.57 17.69 11.50
N CYS A 15 14.76 18.73 12.33
CA CYS A 15 15.34 18.60 13.66
C CYS A 15 14.41 19.12 14.75
N GLU A 16 14.02 18.23 15.67
CA GLU A 16 13.30 18.54 16.90
C GLU A 16 14.26 18.52 18.10
N GLU A 17 14.06 19.42 19.06
CA GLU A 17 14.95 19.60 20.21
C GLU A 17 14.14 19.67 21.50
N LYS A 18 14.42 18.74 22.43
CA LYS A 18 13.84 18.71 23.79
C LYS A 18 14.91 19.09 24.81
N GLY A 19 14.90 20.36 25.21
CA GLY A 19 15.99 20.96 25.98
C GLY A 19 17.11 21.46 25.08
N ARG A 20 17.71 22.61 25.42
CA ARG A 20 18.72 23.27 24.57
C ARG A 20 20.05 22.55 24.60
N CYS A 21 20.77 22.56 23.48
CA CYS A 21 22.13 22.02 23.38
C CYS A 21 23.12 22.78 24.28
N PRO A 22 23.85 22.09 25.19
CA PRO A 22 24.86 22.74 26.01
C PRO A 22 26.09 23.12 25.19
N ALA A 23 26.69 24.27 25.49
CA ALA A 23 27.88 24.77 24.79
C ALA A 23 29.10 23.82 24.82
N SER A 24 29.13 22.85 25.75
CA SER A 24 30.15 21.80 25.85
C SER A 24 29.95 20.65 24.86
N CYS A 25 28.75 20.47 24.29
CA CYS A 25 28.44 19.37 23.38
C CYS A 25 28.48 19.85 21.92
N HIS A 26 29.41 19.29 21.13
CA HIS A 26 29.56 19.66 19.72
C HIS A 26 28.60 18.92 18.78
N LEU A 27 27.97 17.82 19.21
CA LEU A 27 27.11 16.99 18.35
C LEU A 27 25.72 17.59 18.12
N CYS A 28 25.15 18.24 19.14
CA CYS A 28 23.84 18.89 19.03
C CYS A 28 23.92 20.36 18.62
N ARG A 29 25.14 20.87 18.36
CA ARG A 29 25.38 22.28 18.12
C ARG A 29 24.65 22.74 16.85
N ARG A 30 23.76 23.74 17.02
CA ARG A 30 23.10 24.45 15.93
C ARG A 30 23.43 25.93 16.03
N ALA A 31 23.82 26.55 14.92
CA ALA A 31 24.20 27.94 14.88
C ALA A 31 23.12 28.84 15.52
N GLY A 32 23.52 29.67 16.48
CA GLY A 32 22.61 30.60 17.18
C GLY A 32 21.70 29.98 18.25
N LYS A 33 21.81 28.67 18.53
CA LYS A 33 20.98 27.99 19.56
C LYS A 33 21.76 27.46 20.76
N GLU A 34 23.07 27.70 20.80
CA GLU A 34 23.95 27.24 21.88
C GLU A 34 23.66 27.96 23.19
N GLN A 35 23.66 27.22 24.30
CA GLN A 35 23.48 27.79 25.63
C GLN A 35 24.52 27.25 26.61
N VAL A 36 25.10 28.15 27.42
CA VAL A 36 25.90 27.76 28.58
C VAL A 36 24.96 27.22 29.66
N SER A 37 25.18 25.98 30.09
CA SER A 37 24.41 25.30 31.16
C SER A 37 22.89 25.41 31.00
N PRO A 38 22.29 24.78 29.96
CA PRO A 38 20.84 24.77 29.76
C PRO A 38 20.12 24.00 30.88
N ILE A 39 18.88 24.40 31.16
CA ILE A 39 18.02 23.73 32.15
C ILE A 39 17.57 22.37 31.58
N PRO A 40 17.77 21.25 32.30
CA PRO A 40 17.31 19.94 31.86
C PRO A 40 15.79 19.91 31.66
N VAL A 41 15.35 19.22 30.60
CA VAL A 41 13.93 19.01 30.29
C VAL A 41 13.59 17.53 30.51
N LEU A 42 12.36 17.25 30.95
CA LEU A 42 11.87 15.88 31.06
C LEU A 42 11.89 15.20 29.67
N LEU A 43 12.69 14.15 29.54
CA LEU A 43 12.79 13.36 28.30
C LEU A 43 11.97 12.08 28.39
N GLU A 44 12.14 11.34 29.49
CA GLU A 44 11.58 10.00 29.65
C GLU A 44 10.99 9.82 31.06
N ILE A 45 9.87 9.09 31.12
CA ILE A 45 9.23 8.67 32.38
C ILE A 45 9.53 7.18 32.56
N ASN A 46 10.56 6.87 33.35
CA ASN A 46 11.05 5.49 33.49
C ASN A 46 10.12 4.60 34.33
N ARG A 47 9.39 5.20 35.27
CA ARG A 47 8.50 4.49 36.19
C ARG A 47 7.30 5.34 36.50
N ILE A 48 6.14 4.71 36.53
CA ILE A 48 4.87 5.31 36.91
C ILE A 48 4.33 4.49 38.07
N THR A 49 3.82 5.17 39.11
CA THR A 49 3.11 4.53 40.22
C THR A 49 1.69 5.06 40.25
N PRO A 50 0.66 4.17 40.22
CA PRO A 50 -0.72 4.61 40.26
C PRO A 50 -1.05 5.38 41.55
N LEU A 51 -1.87 6.42 41.44
CA LEU A 51 -2.20 7.31 42.57
C LEU A 51 -2.98 6.61 43.69
N TYR A 52 -3.74 5.57 43.38
CA TYR A 52 -4.46 4.80 44.41
C TYR A 52 -3.51 4.12 45.41
N ASN A 53 -2.22 3.94 45.09
CA ASN A 53 -1.25 3.42 46.05
C ASN A 53 -0.95 4.40 47.20
N LEU A 54 -1.30 5.68 47.04
CA LEU A 54 -1.18 6.70 48.08
C LEU A 54 -2.38 6.68 49.06
N ILE A 55 -3.43 5.93 48.76
CA ILE A 55 -4.63 5.81 49.59
C ILE A 55 -4.41 4.71 50.63
N GLN A 56 -4.51 5.06 51.91
CA GLN A 56 -4.29 4.14 53.03
C GLN A 56 -5.50 3.23 53.30
N ASP A 57 -6.71 3.72 53.07
CA ASP A 57 -7.94 2.96 53.25
C ASP A 57 -8.16 1.98 52.09
N ASN A 58 -8.31 0.70 52.41
CA ASN A 58 -8.45 -0.36 51.41
C ASN A 58 -9.73 -0.19 50.56
N SER A 59 -10.84 0.22 51.18
CA SER A 59 -12.13 0.33 50.48
C SER A 59 -12.10 1.45 49.43
N THR A 60 -11.62 2.62 49.82
CA THR A 60 -11.48 3.78 48.94
C THR A 60 -10.46 3.52 47.83
N ARG A 61 -9.39 2.78 48.14
CA ARG A 61 -8.37 2.38 47.15
C ARG A 61 -8.97 1.53 46.04
N GLU A 62 -9.81 0.56 46.38
CA GLU A 62 -10.47 -0.31 45.40
C GLU A 62 -11.46 0.44 44.52
N VAL A 63 -12.29 1.31 45.13
CA VAL A 63 -13.22 2.15 44.36
C VAL A 63 -12.47 3.08 43.40
N PHE A 64 -11.39 3.71 43.86
CA PHE A 64 -10.57 4.58 43.01
C PHE A 64 -9.91 3.79 41.86
N LYS A 65 -9.41 2.59 42.14
CA LYS A 65 -8.84 1.71 41.11
C LYS A 65 -9.88 1.40 40.02
N ASN A 66 -11.10 1.04 40.41
CA ASN A 66 -12.17 0.72 39.45
C ASN A 66 -12.58 1.94 38.63
N ALA A 67 -12.71 3.11 39.26
CA ALA A 67 -12.99 4.37 38.57
C ALA A 67 -11.87 4.75 37.58
N PHE A 68 -10.61 4.54 37.96
CA PHE A 68 -9.47 4.76 37.07
C PHE A 68 -9.48 3.81 35.87
N MET A 69 -9.78 2.53 36.09
CA MET A 69 -9.89 1.53 35.02
C MET A 69 -11.05 1.86 34.06
N SER A 70 -12.20 2.29 34.60
CA SER A 70 -13.34 2.77 33.83
C SER A 70 -12.96 3.95 32.94
N LEU A 71 -12.28 4.95 33.49
CA LEU A 71 -11.84 6.13 32.74
C LEU A 71 -10.88 5.77 31.60
N TYR A 72 -9.92 4.89 31.89
CA TYR A 72 -8.85 4.55 30.94
C TYR A 72 -9.32 3.61 29.82
N TRP A 73 -10.06 2.56 30.14
CA TRP A 73 -10.46 1.52 29.17
C TRP A 73 -11.87 1.70 28.60
N CYS A 74 -12.79 2.23 29.39
CA CYS A 74 -14.21 2.33 29.03
C CYS A 74 -14.70 3.79 28.93
N THR A 75 -13.77 4.74 28.72
CA THR A 75 -14.04 6.18 28.58
C THR A 75 -14.85 6.82 29.71
N GLY A 76 -14.89 6.18 30.89
CA GLY A 76 -15.67 6.61 32.05
C GLY A 76 -17.17 6.33 31.94
N LYS A 77 -17.62 5.55 30.94
CA LYS A 77 -19.03 5.24 30.67
C LYS A 77 -19.36 3.75 30.79
N GLY A 78 -18.66 3.07 31.69
CA GLY A 78 -18.82 1.65 31.92
C GLY A 78 -17.81 1.10 32.90
N GLU A 79 -18.03 -0.12 33.34
CA GLU A 79 -17.18 -0.83 34.31
C GLU A 79 -16.32 -1.88 33.61
N VAL A 80 -15.08 -2.05 34.06
CA VAL A 80 -14.22 -3.13 33.57
C VAL A 80 -14.55 -4.42 34.32
N ILE A 81 -14.90 -5.48 33.58
CA ILE A 81 -15.10 -6.83 34.10
C ILE A 81 -14.10 -7.74 33.40
N ASP A 82 -13.16 -8.30 34.17
CA ASP A 82 -12.04 -9.10 33.65
C ASP A 82 -11.27 -8.38 32.52
N ASP A 83 -11.53 -8.74 31.27
CA ASP A 83 -10.87 -8.24 30.07
C ASP A 83 -11.79 -7.45 29.10
N TRP A 84 -13.03 -7.16 29.51
CA TRP A 84 -14.01 -6.42 28.70
C TRP A 84 -14.68 -5.29 29.49
N CYS A 85 -15.32 -4.37 28.77
CA CYS A 85 -16.03 -3.23 29.33
C CYS A 85 -17.54 -3.47 29.31
N ARG A 86 -18.17 -3.48 30.48
CA ARG A 86 -19.62 -3.43 30.62
C ARG A 86 -20.08 -1.98 30.50
N CYS A 87 -20.60 -1.63 29.33
CA CYS A 87 -21.05 -0.27 29.04
C CYS A 87 -22.38 0.06 29.77
N ASP A 88 -22.48 1.31 30.23
CA ASP A 88 -23.74 1.86 30.74
C ASP A 88 -24.74 2.06 29.59
N LEU A 89 -26.03 2.12 29.90
CA LEU A 89 -27.11 2.29 28.90
C LEU A 89 -26.99 3.56 28.05
N THR A 90 -26.26 4.58 28.53
CA THR A 90 -26.03 5.84 27.84
C THR A 90 -24.85 5.78 26.86
N ALA A 91 -24.13 4.67 26.82
CA ALA A 91 -22.90 4.51 26.05
C ALA A 91 -23.07 3.64 24.81
N PHE A 92 -24.30 3.44 24.34
CA PHE A 92 -24.60 2.73 23.09
C PHE A 92 -24.59 3.72 21.91
N ASP A 93 -24.19 3.24 20.73
CA ASP A 93 -24.20 4.04 19.49
C ASP A 93 -25.60 4.11 18.85
N GLU A 94 -25.69 4.76 17.69
CA GLU A 94 -26.94 4.92 16.94
C GLU A 94 -27.59 3.59 16.52
N ASN A 95 -26.78 2.52 16.41
CA ASN A 95 -27.24 1.18 16.07
C ASN A 95 -27.56 0.33 17.31
N GLY A 96 -27.44 0.89 18.52
CA GLY A 96 -27.66 0.18 19.76
C GLY A 96 -26.52 -0.79 20.11
N LEU A 97 -25.30 -0.55 19.64
CA LEU A 97 -24.12 -1.35 19.95
C LEU A 97 -23.27 -0.69 21.07
N PRO A 98 -22.60 -1.48 21.94
CA PRO A 98 -21.83 -0.93 23.06
C PRO A 98 -20.65 -0.06 22.60
N ASN A 99 -20.60 1.22 22.99
CA ASN A 99 -19.62 2.21 22.51
C ASN A 99 -18.74 2.84 23.62
N CYS A 100 -18.70 2.27 24.82
CA CYS A 100 -17.88 2.80 25.91
C CYS A 100 -16.37 2.54 25.73
N SER A 101 -15.98 1.43 25.07
CA SER A 101 -14.59 1.16 24.72
C SER A 101 -14.31 1.60 23.27
N PRO A 102 -13.22 2.36 23.04
CA PRO A 102 -12.92 2.92 21.72
C PRO A 102 -12.45 1.82 20.76
N LEU A 103 -12.90 1.90 19.51
CA LEU A 103 -12.38 1.11 18.39
C LEU A 103 -11.61 2.04 17.44
N PRO A 104 -10.28 2.16 17.60
CA PRO A 104 -9.51 3.10 16.79
C PRO A 104 -9.39 2.62 15.33
N PRO A 105 -9.22 3.54 14.37
CA PRO A 105 -9.00 3.17 12.97
C PRO A 105 -7.68 2.40 12.81
N PRO A 106 -7.66 1.30 12.04
CA PRO A 106 -6.42 0.59 11.75
C PRO A 106 -5.56 1.41 10.79
N VAL A 107 -4.30 1.65 11.14
CA VAL A 107 -3.38 2.39 10.27
C VAL A 107 -2.88 1.48 9.16
N PHE A 108 -3.45 1.67 7.96
CA PHE A 108 -3.12 0.86 6.80
C PHE A 108 -1.93 1.47 6.05
N ARG A 109 -0.90 0.65 5.78
CA ARG A 109 0.36 1.11 5.19
C ARG A 109 0.90 0.13 4.15
N LEU A 110 1.77 0.61 3.29
CA LEU A 110 2.58 -0.25 2.44
C LEU A 110 3.60 -1.03 3.27
N SER A 111 3.89 -2.26 2.86
CA SER A 111 4.96 -3.04 3.49
C SER A 111 6.31 -2.33 3.29
N PRO A 112 7.06 -2.05 4.37
CA PRO A 112 8.33 -1.33 4.27
C PRO A 112 9.43 -2.15 3.57
N ASN A 113 9.29 -3.47 3.55
CA ASN A 113 10.28 -4.39 2.98
C ASN A 113 9.94 -4.79 1.55
N MET A 114 8.77 -4.38 1.03
CA MET A 114 8.28 -4.80 -0.29
C MET A 114 7.70 -3.60 -1.03
N GLU A 115 8.54 -2.96 -1.83
CA GLU A 115 8.09 -1.92 -2.75
C GLU A 115 7.08 -2.50 -3.77
N PRO A 116 6.01 -1.79 -4.14
CA PRO A 116 5.04 -2.29 -5.11
C PRO A 116 5.67 -2.48 -6.50
N SER A 117 5.28 -3.54 -7.22
CA SER A 117 5.65 -3.77 -8.62
C SER A 117 4.48 -3.49 -9.57
N SER A 118 4.56 -3.95 -10.82
CA SER A 118 3.50 -3.77 -11.81
C SER A 118 2.22 -4.53 -11.48
N ASN A 119 2.33 -5.66 -10.78
CA ASN A 119 1.21 -6.56 -10.48
C ASN A 119 1.14 -6.98 -9.01
N VAL A 120 2.18 -6.66 -8.23
CA VAL A 120 2.29 -7.08 -6.83
C VAL A 120 2.29 -5.87 -5.90
N VAL A 121 1.41 -5.89 -4.90
CA VAL A 121 1.31 -4.87 -3.85
C VAL A 121 1.10 -5.58 -2.52
N ALA A 122 1.92 -5.24 -1.52
CA ALA A 122 1.77 -5.75 -0.16
C ALA A 122 1.44 -4.62 0.81
N LEU A 123 0.45 -4.86 1.66
CA LEU A 123 -0.08 -3.91 2.62
C LEU A 123 -0.05 -4.53 4.02
N GLU A 124 0.18 -3.71 5.03
CA GLU A 124 0.32 -4.10 6.42
C GLU A 124 -0.46 -3.18 7.34
N TRP A 125 -0.89 -3.69 8.50
CA TRP A 125 -1.47 -2.91 9.58
C TRP A 125 -1.24 -3.59 10.93
N LEU A 126 -1.12 -2.76 11.98
CA LEU A 126 -1.04 -3.25 13.35
C LEU A 126 -2.44 -3.48 13.91
N ASP A 127 -2.56 -4.50 14.75
CA ASP A 127 -3.81 -4.81 15.43
C ASP A 127 -4.28 -3.64 16.31
N VAL A 128 -5.54 -3.25 16.14
CA VAL A 128 -6.19 -2.19 16.92
C VAL A 128 -6.82 -2.70 18.22
N GLN A 129 -6.84 -4.02 18.42
CA GLN A 129 -7.38 -4.61 19.63
C GLN A 129 -6.65 -4.12 20.90
N ALA A 130 -7.43 -3.61 21.85
CA ALA A 130 -6.93 -3.20 23.15
C ALA A 130 -6.68 -4.43 24.04
N ALA A 131 -5.85 -4.25 25.08
CA ALA A 131 -5.64 -5.30 26.08
C ALA A 131 -6.95 -5.60 26.84
N ILE A 132 -7.68 -4.55 27.22
CA ILE A 132 -8.98 -4.61 27.91
C ILE A 132 -10.00 -3.82 27.08
N GLY A 133 -11.22 -4.34 26.96
CA GLY A 133 -12.33 -3.69 26.29
C GLY A 133 -12.66 -4.32 24.94
N THR A 134 -12.63 -3.52 23.88
CA THR A 134 -13.05 -3.95 22.53
C THR A 134 -12.14 -5.05 21.98
N LYS A 135 -12.75 -6.13 21.51
CA LYS A 135 -12.09 -7.24 20.82
C LYS A 135 -12.43 -7.18 19.33
N VAL A 136 -11.44 -7.43 18.48
CA VAL A 136 -11.60 -7.39 17.02
C VAL A 136 -12.04 -8.76 16.53
N SER A 137 -13.11 -8.80 15.76
CA SER A 137 -13.64 -10.02 15.15
C SER A 137 -13.17 -10.20 13.71
N ASP A 138 -13.03 -9.12 12.95
CA ASP A 138 -12.60 -9.16 11.57
C ASP A 138 -11.97 -7.82 11.11
N TYR A 139 -11.28 -7.87 9.97
CA TYR A 139 -10.86 -6.72 9.20
C TYR A 139 -11.44 -6.81 7.80
N ILE A 140 -12.25 -5.82 7.43
CA ILE A 140 -12.85 -5.72 6.10
C ILE A 140 -11.94 -4.86 5.23
N LEU A 141 -11.49 -5.44 4.13
CA LEU A 141 -10.68 -4.76 3.13
C LEU A 141 -11.51 -4.55 1.87
N HIS A 142 -11.50 -3.33 1.34
CA HIS A 142 -12.00 -3.07 -0.01
C HIS A 142 -10.86 -2.63 -0.93
N HIS A 143 -10.88 -3.12 -2.17
CA HIS A 143 -9.97 -2.62 -3.20
C HIS A 143 -10.69 -2.36 -4.51
N LYS A 144 -10.26 -1.29 -5.20
CA LYS A 144 -10.72 -1.01 -6.57
C LYS A 144 -9.64 -0.35 -7.40
N LYS A 145 -9.67 -0.65 -8.70
CA LYS A 145 -8.98 0.14 -9.71
C LYS A 145 -9.80 1.41 -9.95
N VAL A 146 -9.12 2.55 -9.94
CA VAL A 146 -9.71 3.86 -10.22
C VAL A 146 -9.34 4.24 -11.65
N ASP A 147 -10.35 4.44 -12.49
CA ASP A 147 -10.15 4.91 -13.85
C ASP A 147 -10.15 6.45 -13.90
N GLU A 148 -9.25 7.04 -14.70
CA GLU A 148 -9.08 8.50 -14.81
C GLU A 148 -10.26 9.22 -15.47
N TYR A 149 -11.16 8.49 -16.16
CA TYR A 149 -12.21 9.06 -17.00
C TYR A 149 -13.63 8.93 -16.41
N THR A 150 -13.80 8.25 -15.29
CA THR A 150 -15.11 8.02 -14.67
C THR A 150 -15.05 8.32 -13.17
N ASP A 151 -15.99 9.15 -12.69
CA ASP A 151 -16.28 9.32 -11.26
C ASP A 151 -16.83 8.00 -10.71
N THR A 152 -15.92 7.05 -10.46
CA THR A 152 -16.20 5.77 -9.81
C THR A 152 -16.36 5.93 -8.29
N GLU A 153 -16.70 7.13 -7.81
CA GLU A 153 -16.90 7.41 -6.39
C GLU A 153 -17.98 6.52 -5.78
N LEU A 154 -19.00 6.16 -6.56
CA LEU A 154 -20.13 5.31 -6.15
C LEU A 154 -19.87 3.79 -6.19
N TYR A 155 -18.81 3.31 -6.85
CA TYR A 155 -18.53 1.88 -6.89
C TYR A 155 -17.79 1.45 -5.61
N THR A 156 -18.48 0.71 -4.75
CA THR A 156 -17.85 -0.03 -3.65
C THR A 156 -17.01 -1.13 -4.28
N GLY A 157 -15.69 -1.09 -4.06
CA GLY A 157 -14.76 -2.09 -4.61
C GLY A 157 -15.06 -3.51 -4.12
N GLU A 158 -14.28 -4.47 -4.60
CA GLU A 158 -14.37 -5.85 -4.09
C GLU A 158 -14.12 -5.84 -2.58
N SER A 159 -15.04 -6.43 -1.82
CA SER A 159 -15.00 -6.53 -0.37
C SER A 159 -14.45 -7.89 0.02
N LEU A 160 -13.45 -7.88 0.90
CA LEU A 160 -12.77 -9.08 1.38
C LEU A 160 -12.76 -9.05 2.90
N SER A 161 -13.34 -10.08 3.52
CA SER A 161 -13.18 -10.39 4.93
C SER A 161 -11.84 -11.08 5.16
N LEU A 162 -11.07 -10.61 6.15
CA LEU A 162 -9.81 -11.25 6.51
C LEU A 162 -10.06 -12.67 7.05
N THR A 163 -11.06 -12.85 7.93
CA THR A 163 -11.39 -14.17 8.48
C THR A 163 -11.95 -15.10 7.42
N ASP A 164 -12.98 -14.64 6.70
CA ASP A 164 -13.86 -15.52 5.95
C ASP A 164 -13.37 -15.75 4.52
N ASP A 165 -12.75 -14.74 3.88
CA ASP A 165 -12.28 -14.87 2.50
C ASP A 165 -10.78 -15.21 2.41
N LEU A 166 -9.97 -14.59 3.27
CA LEU A 166 -8.50 -14.68 3.15
C LEU A 166 -7.89 -15.81 3.97
N LEU A 167 -8.26 -15.92 5.25
CA LEU A 167 -7.64 -16.88 6.18
C LEU A 167 -8.33 -18.26 6.18
N SER A 168 -9.61 -18.34 5.81
CA SER A 168 -10.36 -19.62 5.70
C SER A 168 -9.86 -20.56 4.60
N GLY A 169 -8.99 -20.08 3.71
CA GLY A 169 -8.41 -20.87 2.62
C GLY A 169 -9.24 -20.91 1.33
N LEU A 170 -10.33 -20.13 1.24
CA LEU A 170 -11.07 -19.91 -0.01
C LEU A 170 -10.41 -18.85 -0.92
N GLY A 171 -9.31 -18.23 -0.45
CA GLY A 171 -8.59 -17.19 -1.17
C GLY A 171 -8.05 -17.63 -2.53
N THR A 172 -8.16 -16.74 -3.52
CA THR A 172 -7.61 -16.94 -4.86
C THR A 172 -6.07 -16.92 -4.84
N ALA A 173 -5.41 -17.56 -5.81
CA ALA A 173 -3.95 -17.47 -5.95
C ALA A 173 -3.41 -16.02 -6.08
N CYS A 174 -4.30 -15.07 -6.34
CA CYS A 174 -4.02 -13.65 -6.49
C CYS A 174 -3.92 -12.88 -5.18
N ILE A 175 -4.52 -13.35 -4.08
CA ILE A 175 -4.51 -12.65 -2.79
C ILE A 175 -4.08 -13.61 -1.71
N SER A 176 -3.22 -13.16 -0.80
CA SER A 176 -2.79 -13.99 0.33
C SER A 176 -2.67 -13.11 1.57
N ALA A 177 -3.13 -13.61 2.71
CA ALA A 177 -3.03 -12.91 3.98
C ALA A 177 -2.01 -13.60 4.89
N GLY A 178 -1.40 -12.80 5.76
CA GLY A 178 -0.41 -13.25 6.74
C GLY A 178 -0.61 -12.54 8.08
N ARG A 179 -0.27 -13.24 9.16
CA ARG A 179 -0.25 -12.72 10.52
C ARG A 179 1.13 -13.01 11.14
N SER A 180 1.82 -11.97 11.59
CA SER A 180 3.10 -12.07 12.29
C SER A 180 3.05 -11.32 13.62
N HIS A 181 4.07 -11.51 14.46
CA HIS A 181 4.22 -10.73 15.69
C HIS A 181 4.83 -9.37 15.36
N GLY A 182 4.23 -8.29 15.88
CA GLY A 182 4.77 -6.94 15.73
C GLY A 182 6.03 -6.70 16.55
N GLY A 183 6.65 -5.53 16.39
CA GLY A 183 7.86 -5.14 17.12
C GLY A 183 7.73 -5.06 18.65
N SER A 184 6.49 -5.03 19.16
CA SER A 184 6.15 -5.24 20.58
C SER A 184 5.37 -6.54 20.71
N THR A 185 5.73 -7.40 21.67
CA THR A 185 5.21 -8.78 21.84
C THR A 185 3.68 -8.91 21.89
N ASP A 186 2.96 -7.83 22.22
CA ASP A 186 1.54 -7.88 22.52
C ASP A 186 0.62 -7.54 21.33
N LYS A 187 1.18 -7.03 20.23
CA LYS A 187 0.42 -6.62 19.03
C LYS A 187 0.75 -7.49 17.83
N ASN A 188 -0.29 -8.02 17.20
CA ASN A 188 -0.15 -8.73 15.94
C ASN A 188 0.02 -7.72 14.80
N LEU A 189 0.83 -8.09 13.82
CA LEU A 189 0.96 -7.42 12.53
C LEU A 189 0.21 -8.27 11.50
N TYR A 190 -0.82 -7.69 10.91
CA TYR A 190 -1.54 -8.31 9.80
C TYR A 190 -1.01 -7.77 8.48
N SER A 191 -1.02 -8.63 7.46
CA SER A 191 -0.51 -8.32 6.14
C SER A 191 -1.36 -8.98 5.06
N VAL A 192 -1.44 -8.34 3.91
CA VAL A 192 -2.11 -8.87 2.72
C VAL A 192 -1.27 -8.54 1.49
N ILE A 193 -1.13 -9.51 0.59
CA ILE A 193 -0.42 -9.35 -0.68
C ILE A 193 -1.38 -9.62 -1.84
N PHE A 194 -1.44 -8.66 -2.76
CA PHE A 194 -2.10 -8.78 -4.06
C PHE A 194 -1.04 -9.11 -5.11
N LYS A 195 -1.27 -10.10 -5.98
CA LYS A 195 -0.30 -10.62 -6.96
C LYS A 195 -0.74 -10.50 -8.42
N CYS A 196 -2.00 -10.16 -8.66
CA CYS A 196 -2.62 -10.12 -9.99
C CYS A 196 -3.17 -8.75 -10.36
N LEU A 197 -2.59 -7.68 -9.82
CA LEU A 197 -3.02 -6.32 -10.17
C LEU A 197 -2.60 -5.98 -11.60
N GLU A 198 -3.31 -5.04 -12.21
CA GLU A 198 -2.96 -4.52 -13.52
C GLU A 198 -1.83 -3.49 -13.40
N ALA A 199 -0.93 -3.51 -14.38
CA ALA A 199 0.17 -2.56 -14.47
C ALA A 199 -0.33 -1.15 -14.79
N ASP A 200 0.47 -0.14 -14.42
CA ASP A 200 0.21 1.27 -14.69
C ASP A 200 -1.22 1.74 -14.33
N SER A 201 -1.74 1.22 -13.21
CA SER A 201 -3.12 1.44 -12.80
C SER A 201 -3.15 2.01 -11.38
N LEU A 202 -4.03 2.99 -11.17
CA LEU A 202 -4.25 3.58 -9.85
C LEU A 202 -5.21 2.69 -9.06
N TYR A 203 -4.79 2.25 -7.88
CA TYR A 203 -5.60 1.45 -6.97
C TYR A 203 -5.91 2.21 -5.69
N LYS A 204 -7.14 2.02 -5.21
CA LYS A 204 -7.64 2.52 -3.93
C LYS A 204 -7.92 1.32 -3.03
N PHE A 205 -7.26 1.27 -1.88
CA PHE A 205 -7.45 0.24 -0.87
C PHE A 205 -7.94 0.86 0.43
N THR A 206 -9.01 0.32 1.00
CA THR A 206 -9.56 0.77 2.29
C THR A 206 -9.63 -0.37 3.29
N LEU A 207 -9.42 -0.05 4.56
CA LEU A 207 -9.43 -1.01 5.66
C LEU A 207 -10.33 -0.51 6.79
N ILE A 208 -11.16 -1.41 7.31
CA ILE A 208 -12.08 -1.17 8.43
C ILE A 208 -11.92 -2.34 9.42
N ALA A 209 -11.81 -2.04 10.72
CA ALA A 209 -11.87 -3.05 11.77
C ALA A 209 -13.32 -3.25 12.21
N VAL A 210 -13.68 -4.51 12.47
CA VAL A 210 -15.00 -4.90 13.00
C VAL A 210 -14.80 -5.50 14.39
N ASP A 211 -15.60 -5.05 15.36
CA ASP A 211 -15.56 -5.65 16.69
C ASP A 211 -16.49 -6.86 16.84
N THR A 212 -16.40 -7.55 17.98
CA THR A 212 -17.24 -8.73 18.27
C THR A 212 -18.74 -8.46 18.27
N HIS A 213 -19.16 -7.21 18.41
CA HIS A 213 -20.56 -6.78 18.40
C HIS A 213 -21.00 -6.23 17.02
N GLY A 214 -20.09 -6.15 16.05
CA GLY A 214 -20.37 -5.66 14.70
C GLY A 214 -20.18 -4.15 14.50
N ARG A 215 -19.58 -3.41 15.45
CA ARG A 215 -19.24 -1.99 15.22
C ARG A 215 -18.07 -1.88 14.25
N HIS A 216 -18.12 -0.85 13.42
CA HIS A 216 -17.06 -0.52 12.48
C HIS A 216 -16.17 0.61 13.01
N SER A 217 -14.87 0.47 12.80
CA SER A 217 -13.93 1.57 12.99
C SER A 217 -14.14 2.66 11.92
N ALA A 218 -13.54 3.83 12.12
CA ALA A 218 -13.30 4.72 10.99
C ALA A 218 -12.42 4.02 9.93
N GLN A 219 -12.62 4.35 8.66
CA GLN A 219 -11.90 3.76 7.54
C GLN A 219 -10.47 4.34 7.42
N SER A 220 -9.51 3.48 7.09
CA SER A 220 -8.17 3.89 6.63
C SER A 220 -8.04 3.67 5.14
N LEU A 221 -7.23 4.50 4.48
CA LEU A 221 -7.13 4.57 3.02
C LEU A 221 -5.67 4.58 2.57
N VAL A 222 -5.35 3.76 1.56
CA VAL A 222 -4.09 3.80 0.81
C VAL A 222 -4.41 3.89 -0.68
N THR A 223 -3.84 4.89 -1.37
CA THR A 223 -3.94 5.05 -2.82
C THR A 223 -2.55 5.00 -3.43
N LEU A 224 -2.34 4.16 -4.43
CA LEU A 224 -1.06 4.05 -5.13
C LEU A 224 -1.24 3.64 -6.57
N ARG A 225 -0.26 3.98 -7.40
CA ARG A 225 -0.16 3.50 -8.79
C ARG A 225 0.80 2.31 -8.84
N THR A 226 0.40 1.23 -9.51
CA THR A 226 1.30 0.09 -9.78
C THR A 226 2.38 0.50 -10.78
N ALA A 227 3.53 -0.17 -10.75
CA ALA A 227 4.63 0.16 -11.66
C ALA A 227 4.24 -0.11 -13.12
N CYS A 228 4.99 0.50 -14.05
CA CYS A 228 4.79 0.27 -15.48
C CYS A 228 4.93 -1.19 -15.86
N SER A 229 4.22 -1.62 -16.89
CA SER A 229 4.34 -2.99 -17.39
C SER A 229 5.76 -3.27 -17.86
N LEU A 230 6.18 -4.53 -17.76
CA LEU A 230 7.47 -4.97 -18.26
C LEU A 230 7.60 -4.74 -19.76
N VAL A 231 8.77 -4.28 -20.18
CA VAL A 231 9.09 -4.01 -21.58
C VAL A 231 10.38 -4.73 -21.94
N ASP A 232 10.36 -5.48 -23.03
CA ASP A 232 11.55 -6.07 -23.63
C ASP A 232 12.10 -5.10 -24.66
N ASP A 233 13.18 -4.40 -24.29
CA ASP A 233 13.75 -3.31 -25.07
C ASP A 233 14.32 -3.79 -26.41
N GLY A 234 14.99 -4.95 -26.42
CA GLY A 234 15.55 -5.53 -27.64
C GLY A 234 14.47 -5.98 -28.62
N LYS A 235 13.39 -6.58 -28.11
CA LYS A 235 12.24 -6.92 -28.94
C LYS A 235 11.52 -5.69 -29.48
N ALA A 236 11.45 -4.60 -28.71
CA ALA A 236 10.84 -3.36 -29.18
C ALA A 236 11.64 -2.72 -30.33
N GLU A 237 12.97 -2.73 -30.25
CA GLU A 237 13.88 -2.28 -31.31
C GLU A 237 13.72 -3.14 -32.58
N GLU A 238 13.71 -4.47 -32.45
CA GLU A 238 13.47 -5.39 -33.57
C GLU A 238 12.13 -5.13 -34.28
N ILE A 239 11.07 -4.88 -33.51
CA ILE A 239 9.76 -4.55 -34.07
C ILE A 239 9.80 -3.20 -34.81
N ALA A 240 10.51 -2.20 -34.27
CA ALA A 240 10.63 -0.89 -34.94
C ALA A 240 11.31 -1.03 -36.32
N ASP A 241 12.43 -1.75 -36.38
CA ASP A 241 13.17 -2.02 -37.63
C ASP A 241 12.31 -2.81 -38.63
N ARG A 242 11.57 -3.80 -38.15
CA ARG A 242 10.65 -4.59 -38.96
C ARG A 242 9.52 -3.73 -39.53
N ILE A 243 8.92 -2.85 -38.73
CA ILE A 243 7.84 -1.95 -39.17
C ILE A 243 8.36 -0.97 -40.22
N TYR A 244 9.54 -0.40 -40.00
CA TYR A 244 10.20 0.47 -41.00
C TYR A 244 10.42 -0.26 -42.32
N THR A 245 10.90 -1.51 -42.27
CA THR A 245 11.09 -2.34 -43.46
C THR A 245 9.78 -2.62 -44.20
N LEU A 246 8.70 -2.92 -43.48
CA LEU A 246 7.37 -3.15 -44.06
C LEU A 246 6.80 -1.88 -44.71
N TYR A 247 7.00 -0.71 -44.10
CA TYR A 247 6.60 0.58 -44.68
C TYR A 247 7.39 0.90 -45.95
N ASN A 248 8.67 0.55 -46.01
CA ASN A 248 9.47 0.69 -47.22
C ASN A 248 9.16 -0.35 -48.31
N GLY A 249 8.36 -1.39 -48.04
CA GLY A 249 7.95 -2.38 -49.03
C GLY A 249 6.91 -1.84 -50.03
N TYR A 250 6.18 -0.77 -49.67
CA TYR A 250 5.21 0.04 -50.43
C TYR A 250 4.10 -0.67 -51.24
N THR A 251 4.11 -2.00 -51.41
CA THR A 251 3.37 -2.63 -52.54
C THR A 251 2.45 -3.78 -52.18
N SER A 252 2.52 -4.33 -50.98
CA SER A 252 1.70 -5.50 -50.61
C SER A 252 0.70 -5.19 -49.49
N GLY A 253 -0.60 -5.36 -49.78
CA GLY A 253 -1.63 -5.29 -48.73
C GLY A 253 -1.45 -6.34 -47.62
N LYS A 254 -0.67 -7.40 -47.87
CA LYS A 254 -0.26 -8.35 -46.82
C LYS A 254 0.74 -7.72 -45.85
N GLU A 255 1.68 -6.92 -46.33
CA GLU A 255 2.68 -6.24 -45.49
C GLU A 255 2.02 -5.20 -44.58
N GLN A 256 1.08 -4.42 -45.12
CA GLN A 256 0.27 -3.48 -44.34
C GLN A 256 -0.52 -4.20 -43.24
N GLN A 257 -1.13 -5.34 -43.54
CA GLN A 257 -1.87 -6.11 -42.54
C GLN A 257 -0.95 -6.76 -41.49
N ILE A 258 0.24 -7.24 -41.89
CA ILE A 258 1.25 -7.77 -40.97
C ILE A 258 1.75 -6.66 -40.04
N ALA A 259 2.05 -5.47 -40.56
CA ALA A 259 2.48 -4.33 -39.76
C ALA A 259 1.40 -3.95 -38.73
N TYR A 260 0.15 -3.79 -39.16
CA TYR A 260 -0.97 -3.48 -38.28
C TYR A 260 -1.18 -4.55 -37.20
N ASN A 261 -1.17 -5.84 -37.56
CA ASN A 261 -1.34 -6.92 -36.58
C ASN A 261 -0.21 -6.93 -35.56
N THR A 262 1.04 -6.77 -36.00
CA THR A 262 2.23 -6.73 -35.12
C THR A 262 2.09 -5.61 -34.09
N LEU A 263 1.65 -4.41 -34.50
CA LEU A 263 1.45 -3.26 -33.59
C LEU A 263 0.27 -3.45 -32.63
N MET A 264 -0.77 -4.19 -33.04
CA MET A 264 -1.97 -4.42 -32.23
C MET A 264 -1.86 -5.60 -31.26
N GLU A 265 -0.98 -6.57 -31.55
CA GLU A 265 -0.71 -7.75 -30.72
C GLU A 265 0.12 -7.43 -29.47
N VAL A 266 1.01 -6.43 -29.53
CA VAL A 266 1.86 -6.02 -28.40
C VAL A 266 1.12 -5.14 -27.39
N SER A 267 1.57 -5.11 -26.12
CA SER A 267 0.98 -4.25 -25.09
C SER A 267 1.12 -2.76 -25.43
N ALA A 268 0.29 -1.89 -24.83
CA ALA A 268 0.36 -0.44 -25.04
C ALA A 268 1.74 0.15 -24.72
N SER A 269 2.37 -0.31 -23.63
CA SER A 269 3.72 0.10 -23.25
C SER A 269 4.79 -0.36 -24.22
N MET A 270 4.69 -1.60 -24.73
CA MET A 270 5.57 -2.10 -25.79
C MET A 270 5.41 -1.27 -27.07
N LEU A 271 4.17 -0.94 -27.44
CA LEU A 271 3.88 -0.10 -28.60
C LEU A 271 4.50 1.31 -28.45
N LEU A 272 4.42 1.91 -27.27
CA LEU A 272 5.07 3.18 -26.99
C LEU A 272 6.60 3.06 -27.09
N ARG A 273 7.17 1.93 -26.65
CA ARG A 273 8.61 1.68 -26.79
C ARG A 273 9.04 1.48 -28.24
N VAL A 274 8.23 0.80 -29.05
CA VAL A 274 8.43 0.67 -30.51
C VAL A 274 8.41 2.05 -31.16
N GLN A 275 7.45 2.91 -30.81
CA GLN A 275 7.39 4.29 -31.31
C GLN A 275 8.67 5.07 -30.95
N HIS A 276 9.14 4.94 -29.70
CA HIS A 276 10.38 5.59 -29.25
C HIS A 276 11.58 5.19 -30.12
N HIS A 277 11.80 3.88 -30.35
CA HIS A 277 12.90 3.40 -31.18
C HIS A 277 12.74 3.77 -32.65
N TYR A 278 11.52 3.67 -33.19
CA TYR A 278 11.23 4.06 -34.57
C TYR A 278 11.61 5.52 -34.81
N ASN A 279 11.16 6.43 -33.94
CA ASN A 279 11.48 7.85 -34.09
C ASN A 279 12.98 8.11 -33.88
N ALA A 280 13.62 7.44 -32.91
CA ALA A 280 15.06 7.60 -32.69
C ALA A 280 15.91 7.26 -33.93
N LEU A 281 15.50 6.26 -34.72
CA LEU A 281 16.25 5.78 -35.89
C LEU A 281 15.78 6.38 -37.21
N TYR A 282 14.47 6.59 -37.38
CA TYR A 282 13.83 6.78 -38.69
C TYR A 282 13.00 8.07 -38.83
N GLU A 283 12.93 8.93 -37.81
CA GLU A 283 12.13 10.18 -37.84
C GLU A 283 12.47 11.08 -39.04
N LYS A 284 13.71 11.03 -39.55
CA LYS A 284 14.13 11.75 -40.76
C LYS A 284 13.32 11.39 -42.02
N PHE A 285 12.68 10.22 -42.05
CA PHE A 285 11.87 9.72 -43.17
C PHE A 285 10.36 9.84 -42.91
N GLY A 286 9.98 10.54 -41.84
CA GLY A 286 8.62 10.66 -41.34
C GLY A 286 8.51 10.10 -39.93
N ASP A 287 7.81 10.81 -39.05
CA ASP A 287 7.56 10.31 -37.70
C ASP A 287 6.67 9.07 -37.74
N PHE A 288 6.74 8.24 -36.70
CA PHE A 288 6.00 6.98 -36.61
C PHE A 288 4.48 7.15 -36.85
N VAL A 289 3.89 8.24 -36.37
CA VAL A 289 2.44 8.46 -36.42
C VAL A 289 2.00 8.80 -37.84
N TRP A 290 2.65 9.80 -38.41
CA TRP A 290 2.45 10.27 -39.77
C TRP A 290 2.70 9.15 -40.77
N ARG A 291 3.78 8.39 -40.57
CA ARG A 291 4.12 7.25 -41.42
C ARG A 291 3.12 6.10 -41.30
N SER A 292 2.63 5.83 -40.09
CA SER A 292 1.58 4.83 -39.88
C SER A 292 0.27 5.23 -40.57
N GLU A 293 -0.05 6.53 -40.59
CA GLU A 293 -1.24 7.05 -41.29
C GLU A 293 -1.13 6.95 -42.81
N ASP A 294 0.04 7.24 -43.38
CA ASP A 294 0.30 7.12 -44.81
C ASP A 294 0.20 5.66 -45.28
N GLU A 295 0.83 4.73 -44.54
CA GLU A 295 0.96 3.33 -44.98
C GLU A 295 -0.23 2.44 -44.60
N LEU A 296 -0.89 2.70 -43.47
CA LEU A 296 -2.03 1.89 -42.98
C LEU A 296 -3.38 2.58 -43.20
N GLY A 297 -3.37 3.86 -43.54
CA GLY A 297 -4.56 4.69 -43.63
C GLY A 297 -5.05 5.21 -42.26
N PRO A 298 -5.90 6.26 -42.28
CA PRO A 298 -6.26 7.04 -41.10
C PRO A 298 -6.93 6.21 -40.00
N ARG A 299 -7.85 5.30 -40.36
CA ARG A 299 -8.60 4.52 -39.36
C ARG A 299 -7.70 3.55 -38.59
N LYS A 300 -6.77 2.87 -39.26
CA LYS A 300 -5.86 1.93 -38.61
C LYS A 300 -4.83 2.67 -37.75
N ALA A 301 -4.27 3.76 -38.25
CA ALA A 301 -3.35 4.61 -37.50
C ALA A 301 -3.99 5.18 -36.24
N HIS A 302 -5.23 5.68 -36.31
CA HIS A 302 -5.95 6.18 -35.14
C HIS A 302 -6.20 5.10 -34.07
N LEU A 303 -6.44 3.84 -34.47
CA LEU A 303 -6.57 2.74 -33.50
C LEU A 303 -5.25 2.43 -32.79
N VAL A 304 -4.12 2.55 -33.49
CA VAL A 304 -2.77 2.43 -32.89
C VAL A 304 -2.53 3.59 -31.93
N LEU A 305 -2.80 4.83 -32.34
CA LEU A 305 -2.67 6.03 -31.51
C LEU A 305 -3.49 5.94 -30.21
N ARG A 306 -4.74 5.50 -30.30
CA ARG A 306 -5.62 5.35 -29.13
C ARG A 306 -5.10 4.32 -28.12
N ARG A 307 -4.22 3.39 -28.52
CA ARG A 307 -3.53 2.48 -27.58
C ARG A 307 -2.39 3.17 -26.85
N LEU A 308 -1.68 4.09 -27.51
CA LEU A 308 -0.62 4.88 -26.87
C LEU A 308 -1.20 5.78 -25.76
N GLU A 309 -2.41 6.32 -25.97
CA GLU A 309 -3.15 7.12 -24.98
C GLU A 309 -3.52 6.34 -23.71
N LYS A 310 -3.49 5.00 -23.74
CA LYS A 310 -3.75 4.18 -22.53
C LYS A 310 -2.57 4.14 -21.57
N VAL A 311 -1.38 4.53 -22.01
CA VAL A 311 -0.19 4.59 -21.15
C VAL A 311 -0.24 5.89 -20.37
N SER A 312 -0.04 5.81 -19.06
CA SER A 312 -0.08 7.00 -18.19
C SER A 312 1.06 7.97 -18.50
N SER A 313 0.90 9.21 -18.06
CA SER A 313 1.96 10.23 -18.14
C SER A 313 3.25 9.78 -17.44
N HIS A 314 3.13 9.12 -16.28
CA HIS A 314 4.28 8.61 -15.52
C HIS A 314 5.05 7.55 -16.33
N CYS A 315 4.36 6.54 -16.84
CA CYS A 315 4.99 5.49 -17.62
C CYS A 315 5.46 5.99 -18.98
N SER A 316 4.76 6.94 -19.60
CA SER A 316 5.19 7.56 -20.85
C SER A 316 6.53 8.28 -20.70
N GLY A 317 6.76 8.96 -19.57
CA GLY A 317 8.06 9.55 -19.24
C GLY A 317 9.16 8.50 -19.09
N LEU A 318 8.92 7.47 -18.29
CA LEU A 318 9.91 6.41 -18.03
C LEU A 318 10.25 5.57 -19.28
N LEU A 319 9.26 5.29 -20.13
CA LEU A 319 9.44 4.47 -21.34
C LEU A 319 10.22 5.19 -22.46
N ARG A 320 10.51 6.49 -22.29
CA ARG A 320 11.40 7.27 -23.17
C ARG A 320 12.87 7.27 -22.70
N SER A 321 13.21 6.49 -21.68
CA SER A 321 14.61 6.34 -21.22
C SER A 321 15.49 5.76 -22.32
N ALA A 322 16.81 6.00 -22.30
CA ALA A 322 17.71 5.47 -23.32
C ALA A 322 17.68 3.93 -23.37
N HIS A 323 17.75 3.28 -22.20
CA HIS A 323 17.71 1.83 -22.07
C HIS A 323 16.76 1.37 -20.99
N ILE A 324 16.15 0.21 -21.22
CA ILE A 324 15.30 -0.48 -20.24
C ILE A 324 15.83 -1.90 -20.06
N GLN A 325 16.17 -2.25 -18.83
CA GLN A 325 16.57 -3.60 -18.46
C GLN A 325 15.54 -4.23 -17.54
N ARG A 326 15.53 -5.56 -17.46
CA ARG A 326 14.66 -6.30 -16.55
C ARG A 326 15.47 -6.88 -15.40
N ARG A 327 15.06 -6.58 -14.17
CA ARG A 327 15.51 -7.27 -12.95
C ARG A 327 14.37 -8.09 -12.38
N ILE A 328 14.68 -9.15 -11.64
CA ILE A 328 13.70 -9.97 -10.93
C ILE A 328 14.13 -10.03 -9.48
N ASP A 329 13.31 -9.49 -8.60
CA ASP A 329 13.51 -9.56 -7.16
C ASP A 329 12.67 -10.71 -6.60
N ASN A 330 13.24 -11.56 -5.76
CA ASN A 330 12.49 -12.60 -5.05
C ASN A 330 12.38 -12.20 -3.58
N ILE A 331 11.16 -11.93 -3.12
CA ILE A 331 10.91 -11.41 -1.77
C ILE A 331 10.03 -12.43 -1.02
N PRO A 332 10.34 -12.74 0.25
CA PRO A 332 9.48 -13.60 1.06
C PRO A 332 8.20 -12.87 1.48
N TYR A 333 7.12 -13.63 1.60
CA TYR A 333 5.86 -13.19 2.18
C TYR A 333 5.24 -14.33 3.00
N LEU A 334 4.45 -13.96 4.00
CA LEU A 334 3.79 -14.92 4.87
C LEU A 334 2.40 -15.25 4.32
N ILE A 335 2.07 -16.54 4.26
CA ILE A 335 0.72 -17.03 3.99
C ILE A 335 0.21 -17.78 5.21
N CYS A 336 -0.92 -17.36 5.75
CA CYS A 336 -1.53 -17.98 6.91
C CYS A 336 -2.91 -18.56 6.59
N HIS A 337 -3.21 -19.73 7.14
CA HIS A 337 -4.49 -20.40 7.02
C HIS A 337 -5.06 -20.69 8.41
N SER A 338 -6.37 -20.53 8.58
CA SER A 338 -7.07 -20.88 9.81
C SER A 338 -7.18 -22.40 9.94
N GLU A 339 -6.79 -22.96 11.08
CA GLU A 339 -7.00 -24.38 11.37
C GLU A 339 -8.43 -24.67 11.88
N ASP A 340 -9.06 -23.67 12.50
CA ASP A 340 -10.38 -23.80 13.13
C ASP A 340 -11.44 -23.04 12.30
N LEU A 341 -12.48 -23.74 11.83
CA LEU A 341 -13.75 -23.09 11.47
C LEU A 341 -14.55 -22.89 12.76
N ARG A 342 -14.36 -21.74 13.42
CA ARG A 342 -15.16 -21.41 14.61
C ARG A 342 -16.59 -21.06 14.21
N THR A 343 -17.55 -21.56 14.96
CA THR A 343 -18.97 -21.22 14.82
C THR A 343 -19.22 -19.82 15.38
N SER A 344 -19.45 -18.84 14.50
CA SER A 344 -19.96 -17.51 14.89
C SER A 344 -21.41 -17.63 15.37
N GLY A 345 -21.75 -16.95 16.48
CA GLY A 345 -23.13 -16.80 16.92
C GLY A 345 -23.86 -15.74 16.08
N PHE A 346 -25.19 -15.76 16.09
CA PHE A 346 -26.01 -14.83 15.28
C PHE A 346 -25.82 -13.32 15.62
N VAL A 347 -25.26 -13.01 16.81
CA VAL A 347 -25.10 -11.64 17.33
C VAL A 347 -23.68 -11.36 17.85
N LEU A 348 -22.89 -12.41 18.12
CA LEU A 348 -21.53 -12.29 18.66
C LEU A 348 -20.55 -13.02 17.75
N TYR A 349 -19.60 -12.28 17.19
CA TYR A 349 -18.56 -12.80 16.33
C TYR A 349 -17.36 -13.31 17.15
N SER A 350 -16.63 -14.27 16.59
CA SER A 350 -15.43 -14.83 17.22
C SER A 350 -14.28 -13.80 17.24
N ILE A 351 -13.42 -13.88 18.26
CA ILE A 351 -12.25 -12.99 18.39
C ILE A 351 -11.15 -13.46 17.42
N LEU A 352 -10.75 -12.59 16.48
CA LEU A 352 -9.75 -12.89 15.46
C LEU A 352 -8.37 -13.25 16.05
N LYS A 353 -7.99 -12.58 17.15
CA LYS A 353 -6.69 -12.78 17.80
C LYS A 353 -6.53 -14.22 18.33
N ASP A 354 -7.62 -14.82 18.81
CA ASP A 354 -7.61 -16.13 19.46
C ASP A 354 -7.69 -17.30 18.47
N SER A 355 -7.87 -17.00 17.19
CA SER A 355 -7.87 -18.01 16.13
C SER A 355 -6.47 -18.59 15.94
N LYS A 356 -6.43 -19.91 15.75
CA LYS A 356 -5.22 -20.65 15.46
C LYS A 356 -4.96 -20.61 13.96
N PHE A 357 -3.76 -20.17 13.59
CA PHE A 357 -3.34 -20.09 12.21
C PHE A 357 -2.04 -20.86 12.01
N THR A 358 -1.97 -21.59 10.89
CA THR A 358 -0.74 -22.14 10.35
C THR A 358 -0.18 -21.18 9.33
N CYS A 359 1.05 -20.72 9.54
CA CYS A 359 1.70 -19.77 8.67
C CYS A 359 2.91 -20.41 7.99
N GLU A 360 3.01 -20.24 6.67
CA GLU A 360 4.10 -20.70 5.84
C GLU A 360 4.75 -19.49 5.15
N GLU A 361 6.07 -19.50 5.00
CA GLU A 361 6.79 -18.49 4.25
C GLU A 361 6.90 -18.92 2.77
N LYS A 362 6.48 -18.05 1.85
CA LYS A 362 6.57 -18.27 0.40
C LYS A 362 7.33 -17.13 -0.27
N MET A 363 7.86 -17.40 -1.46
CA MET A 363 8.57 -16.41 -2.26
C MET A 363 7.68 -15.89 -3.38
N VAL A 364 7.66 -14.56 -3.57
CA VAL A 364 7.07 -13.93 -4.76
C VAL A 364 8.19 -13.40 -5.65
N SER A 365 8.12 -13.74 -6.94
CA SER A 365 9.02 -13.21 -7.97
C SER A 365 8.42 -11.94 -8.56
N MET A 366 9.11 -10.82 -8.35
CA MET A 366 8.68 -9.48 -8.72
C MET A 366 9.59 -8.95 -9.83
N PRO A 367 9.22 -9.14 -11.10
CA PRO A 367 9.95 -8.54 -12.20
C PRO A 367 9.74 -7.01 -12.21
N ARG A 368 10.81 -6.26 -12.47
CA ARG A 368 10.80 -4.80 -12.56
C ARG A 368 11.61 -4.33 -13.76
N ASN A 369 11.20 -3.19 -14.30
CA ASN A 369 12.02 -2.44 -15.24
C ASN A 369 13.06 -1.61 -14.47
N THR A 370 14.28 -1.60 -14.96
CA THR A 370 15.35 -0.69 -14.58
C THR A 370 15.54 0.29 -15.74
N TYR A 371 15.34 1.57 -15.46
CA TYR A 371 15.44 2.65 -16.43
C TYR A 371 16.79 3.34 -16.26
N GLY A 372 17.52 3.56 -17.36
CA GLY A 372 18.82 4.22 -17.29
C GLY A 372 19.25 4.86 -18.60
N ASP A 373 20.16 5.82 -18.47
CA ASP A 373 20.76 6.56 -19.59
C ASP A 373 21.89 5.78 -20.27
N SER A 374 22.45 4.78 -19.58
CA SER A 374 23.50 3.91 -20.12
C SER A 374 23.32 2.48 -19.61
N LYS A 375 23.76 1.48 -20.40
CA LYS A 375 23.66 0.05 -20.01
C LYS A 375 24.56 -0.35 -18.84
N GLY A 376 25.40 0.56 -18.33
CA GLY A 376 26.51 0.26 -17.44
C GLY A 376 26.23 0.29 -15.95
N ARG A 377 25.04 0.73 -15.50
CA ARG A 377 24.62 0.73 -14.09
C ARG A 377 23.11 0.61 -13.94
#